data_AF-A0A7K0QN00-F1
#
_entry.id   AF-A0A7K0QN00-F1
#
_cell.length_a   1.000
_cell.length_b   1.000
_cell.length_c   1.000
_cell.angle_alpha   90.00
_cell.angle_beta   90.00
_cell.angle_gamma   90.00
#
_symmetry.space_group_name_H-M   'P 1'
#
loop_
_entity.id
_entity.type
_entity.pdbx_description
1 polymer ?
#
loop_
_entity_poly.entity_id
_entity_poly.type
_entity_poly.pdbx_seq_one_letter_code
_entity_poly.pdbx_strand_id
1 'polypeptide(L)'
;MRRRDGRACRARRRDRCAAGWHRGRHCSSADRDCCPRRSGRTRADRCHGRPSAAGTAAELRCRAESRACARSCSRRRASRSAWVRGAGASASTSSVPRTRHSGSRHRPAGCGPRQRHRGLRRRTGGGRSRQPSSAPFANAGSSRPMVASEVVEALQTLPCGRRLLAVAQDHPGMWLVGGAVRDLLLGRTPRELDIAVEGDVQDVARALGGEVRLHERFGTATVVDGACRFDLARTRIERYPAPGALPEVTWAGVEDDLRRRDVTVNAIAVSLPDGRMIHVDRALEDLDARMLDVLHAASLQDDPTRVWRIARYAARLGFTVAPEVRLQAANLGRGEVSGERIGNELRLALAEPDPCSVFEQLEALCPWVLPEGFAARPAPLAAALEVLPADGRRDLTVLAACTGPMDLDAARRWLEELGFAASDRDVVLAASRWVTGAPLRAATSASEIARAAAGAPIEAVALAGGEQARRWIEELRDVRLDITGADLVAAGVAPGPQLGERLQRVLDAKLDGRVMGREDELALALGEADA
;
A
#
# COMPACT_ATOMS: atom_id res chain seq x y z
N MET A 1 -57.78 -7.44 50.27
CA MET A 1 -57.94 -8.90 50.51
C MET A 1 -56.75 -9.62 49.88
N ARG A 2 -55.86 -10.30 50.63
CA ARG A 2 -55.87 -11.76 50.98
C ARG A 2 -55.95 -12.65 49.71
N ARG A 3 -55.03 -13.58 49.37
CA ARG A 3 -53.82 -14.22 49.99
C ARG A 3 -52.76 -14.44 48.88
N ARG A 4 -51.43 -14.44 49.05
CA ARG A 4 -50.48 -15.29 49.83
C ARG A 4 -50.49 -16.79 49.48
N ASP A 5 -49.39 -17.26 48.86
CA ASP A 5 -48.30 -18.12 49.39
C ASP A 5 -47.15 -18.07 48.35
N GLY A 6 -45.85 -18.30 48.58
CA GLY A 6 -45.04 -18.92 49.65
C GLY A 6 -43.99 -19.80 48.92
N ARG A 7 -42.66 -19.72 49.09
CA ARG A 7 -41.85 -19.65 50.33
C ARG A 7 -40.48 -19.02 50.06
N ALA A 8 -39.83 -18.52 51.11
CA ALA A 8 -38.42 -18.15 51.10
C ALA A 8 -37.53 -19.28 51.66
N CYS A 9 -36.24 -19.28 51.31
CA CYS A 9 -35.20 -19.86 52.15
C CYS A 9 -34.10 -18.81 52.41
N ARG A 10 -33.51 -18.82 53.62
CA ARG A 10 -32.76 -17.69 54.17
C ARG A 10 -31.24 -17.92 54.16
N ALA A 11 -30.52 -16.84 53.85
CA ALA A 11 -29.32 -16.32 54.50
C ALA A 11 -28.14 -17.27 54.86
N ARG A 12 -26.92 -16.77 54.56
CA ARG A 12 -25.88 -16.53 55.58
C ARG A 12 -24.94 -15.40 55.16
N ARG A 13 -24.74 -14.42 56.04
CA ARG A 13 -23.57 -13.51 56.04
C ARG A 13 -22.49 -14.09 56.94
N ARG A 14 -21.23 -13.91 56.55
CA ARG A 14 -20.00 -13.68 57.37
C ARG A 14 -18.86 -13.60 56.34
N ASP A 15 -18.16 -12.49 56.10
CA ASP A 15 -17.36 -11.64 56.99
C ASP A 15 -16.26 -12.39 57.77
N ARG A 16 -15.04 -11.83 57.67
CA ARG A 16 -13.79 -12.10 58.43
C ARG A 16 -12.93 -13.30 58.00
N CYS A 17 -11.60 -13.27 58.13
CA CYS A 17 -10.60 -12.17 58.12
C CYS A 17 -9.18 -12.75 58.20
N ALA A 18 -8.22 -12.04 57.59
CA ALA A 18 -6.86 -11.75 58.10
C ALA A 18 -5.75 -12.82 58.19
N ALA A 19 -4.53 -12.28 57.96
CA ALA A 19 -3.19 -12.71 58.40
C ALA A 19 -2.56 -13.96 57.76
N GLY A 20 -1.25 -13.99 57.50
CA GLY A 20 -0.20 -12.96 57.66
C GLY A 20 1.05 -13.29 56.83
N TRP A 21 1.75 -12.30 56.27
CA TRP A 21 2.95 -11.66 56.85
C TRP A 21 4.31 -12.28 56.48
N HIS A 22 4.99 -11.59 55.55
CA HIS A 22 6.40 -11.13 55.65
C HIS A 22 7.63 -11.97 55.24
N ARG A 23 8.48 -11.31 54.41
CA ARG A 23 9.96 -11.42 54.21
C ARG A 23 10.47 -12.62 53.38
N GLY A 24 11.46 -12.49 52.49
CA GLY A 24 12.05 -11.29 51.86
C GLY A 24 13.56 -11.39 51.52
N ARG A 25 13.99 -10.71 50.44
CA ARG A 25 15.39 -10.47 49.97
C ARG A 25 16.10 -11.74 49.41
N HIS A 26 16.79 -11.69 48.27
CA HIS A 26 17.90 -10.78 47.94
C HIS A 26 17.98 -10.40 46.45
N CYS A 27 18.32 -9.13 46.19
CA CYS A 27 18.95 -8.69 44.93
C CYS A 27 19.84 -7.48 45.27
N SER A 28 21.15 -7.60 45.03
CA SER A 28 22.19 -6.58 45.23
C SER A 28 22.44 -5.85 43.90
N SER A 29 22.25 -4.53 43.82
CA SER A 29 23.30 -3.49 43.89
C SER A 29 24.48 -3.70 42.94
N ALA A 30 24.93 -2.74 42.12
CA ALA A 30 24.71 -1.28 42.16
C ALA A 30 24.75 -0.68 40.72
N ASP A 31 24.68 0.63 40.44
CA ASP A 31 24.60 1.86 41.25
C ASP A 31 23.82 2.93 40.42
N ARG A 32 23.28 4.04 40.98
CA ARG A 32 23.82 5.43 41.00
C ARG A 32 24.33 6.01 39.66
N ASP A 33 24.07 7.27 39.30
CA ASP A 33 23.33 8.36 39.98
C ASP A 33 22.86 9.46 39.00
N CYS A 34 22.18 10.49 39.54
CA CYS A 34 21.97 11.84 38.94
C CYS A 34 20.94 12.06 37.81
N CYS A 35 19.71 12.43 38.21
CA CYS A 35 19.03 13.61 37.63
C CYS A 35 18.04 14.24 38.64
N PRO A 36 18.13 15.54 38.97
CA PRO A 36 17.36 16.13 40.07
C PRO A 36 15.95 16.59 39.67
N ARG A 37 15.00 16.39 40.58
CA ARG A 37 13.65 16.97 40.52
C ARG A 37 13.69 18.50 40.63
N ARG A 38 12.71 19.19 40.03
CA ARG A 38 11.96 20.24 40.75
C ARG A 38 10.52 20.39 40.27
N SER A 39 9.68 20.75 41.22
CA SER A 39 8.21 20.80 41.18
C SER A 39 7.68 22.22 40.97
N GLY A 40 6.48 22.36 40.41
CA GLY A 40 5.73 23.63 40.47
C GLY A 40 4.32 23.53 39.89
N ARG A 41 3.29 23.52 40.74
CA ARG A 41 1.91 23.84 40.35
C ARG A 41 1.72 25.36 40.39
N THR A 42 0.95 25.96 39.48
CA THR A 42 -0.31 26.66 39.82
C THR A 42 -1.09 27.21 38.60
N ARG A 43 -2.42 27.26 38.81
CA ARG A 43 -3.53 27.87 38.08
C ARG A 43 -3.27 29.07 37.14
N ALA A 44 -3.96 29.01 36.00
CA ALA A 44 -4.86 30.01 35.39
C ALA A 44 -4.70 31.51 35.72
N ASP A 45 -4.73 32.35 34.67
CA ASP A 45 -5.85 33.29 34.51
C ASP A 45 -6.10 33.74 33.05
N ARG A 46 -7.23 34.42 32.84
CA ARG A 46 -7.74 34.91 31.54
C ARG A 46 -6.96 36.14 31.01
N CYS A 47 -6.98 36.36 29.70
CA CYS A 47 -7.04 37.72 29.15
C CYS A 47 -7.67 37.76 27.74
N HIS A 48 -8.62 38.67 27.54
CA HIS A 48 -9.16 39.04 26.22
C HIS A 48 -8.24 40.04 25.51
N GLY A 49 -8.25 40.07 24.18
CA GLY A 49 -7.62 41.15 23.42
C GLY A 49 -7.77 41.01 21.89
N ARG A 50 -8.79 41.66 21.31
CA ARG A 50 -8.75 42.11 19.91
C ARG A 50 -8.06 43.49 19.87
N PRO A 51 -7.28 43.80 18.82
CA PRO A 51 -7.76 44.65 17.71
C PRO A 51 -7.54 43.92 16.35
N SER A 52 -8.25 44.13 15.23
CA SER A 52 -8.95 45.26 14.58
C SER A 52 -8.05 46.22 13.78
N ALA A 53 -8.48 46.53 12.54
CA ALA A 53 -7.86 47.36 11.49
C ALA A 53 -6.62 46.74 10.81
N ALA A 54 -6.49 46.58 9.47
CA ALA A 54 -6.89 47.33 8.27
C ALA A 54 -5.82 48.31 7.74
N GLY A 55 -5.61 48.32 6.42
CA GLY A 55 -4.65 49.17 5.68
C GLY A 55 -3.51 48.36 5.02
N THR A 56 -3.66 47.82 3.81
CA THR A 56 -3.45 48.44 2.47
C THR A 56 -2.03 48.92 2.15
N ALA A 57 -1.39 48.16 1.22
CA ALA A 57 -0.59 48.61 0.08
C ALA A 57 0.70 49.45 0.26
N ALA A 58 1.82 48.95 -0.27
CA ALA A 58 2.63 49.54 -1.37
C ALA A 58 4.10 49.07 -1.35
N GLU A 59 4.79 49.25 -2.50
CA GLU A 59 6.25 49.15 -2.76
C GLU A 59 6.88 47.73 -2.70
N LEU A 60 7.17 47.03 -3.82
CA LEU A 60 7.99 47.27 -5.03
C LEU A 60 9.53 47.22 -4.85
N ARG A 61 10.12 46.16 -5.43
CA ARG A 61 11.53 46.02 -5.92
C ARG A 61 12.62 46.09 -4.81
N CYS A 62 13.60 45.20 -4.77
CA CYS A 62 14.47 44.84 -5.89
C CYS A 62 15.16 43.46 -5.73
N ARG A 63 16.00 43.10 -6.71
CA ARG A 63 16.72 41.82 -6.79
C ARG A 63 18.10 41.87 -6.12
N ALA A 64 18.56 40.67 -5.73
CA ALA A 64 19.93 40.15 -5.84
C ALA A 64 21.13 40.93 -5.26
N GLU A 65 21.74 40.33 -4.23
CA GLU A 65 23.17 39.97 -4.08
C GLU A 65 23.26 39.08 -2.80
N SER A 66 24.27 38.24 -2.53
CA SER A 66 25.68 38.29 -2.90
C SER A 66 26.29 36.88 -3.10
N ARG A 67 27.39 36.81 -3.88
CA ARG A 67 28.29 35.65 -3.91
C ARG A 67 29.46 35.84 -2.93
N ALA A 68 29.91 34.72 -2.35
CA ALA A 68 31.29 34.35 -1.97
C ALA A 68 32.31 35.42 -1.48
N CYS A 69 33.06 35.11 -0.41
CA CYS A 69 34.49 34.67 -0.46
C CYS A 69 35.21 34.86 0.92
N ALA A 70 36.46 34.38 1.00
CA ALA A 70 37.45 34.53 2.09
C ALA A 70 37.18 33.70 3.37
N ARG A 71 38.01 32.70 3.72
CA ARG A 71 39.35 32.77 4.36
C ARG A 71 39.30 33.42 5.77
N SER A 72 40.01 32.97 6.79
CA SER A 72 40.75 31.72 7.08
C SER A 72 41.34 31.88 8.49
N CYS A 73 41.32 30.86 9.36
CA CYS A 73 42.26 30.83 10.49
C CYS A 73 42.61 29.39 10.90
N SER A 74 43.73 29.23 11.60
CA SER A 74 44.59 28.07 11.38
C SER A 74 45.27 27.53 12.65
N ARG A 75 45.48 26.20 12.68
CA ARG A 75 46.50 25.49 13.49
C ARG A 75 46.18 25.50 15.02
N ARG A 76 46.73 24.61 15.86
CA ARG A 76 47.94 23.78 15.75
C ARG A 76 47.96 22.61 16.79
N ARG A 77 48.79 21.59 16.51
CA ARG A 77 49.32 20.51 17.40
C ARG A 77 48.33 19.38 17.76
N ALA A 78 48.60 18.06 17.68
CA ALA A 78 49.77 17.19 17.40
C ALA A 78 50.40 16.43 18.60
N SER A 79 50.27 15.09 18.54
CA SER A 79 51.21 14.04 18.98
C SER A 79 50.80 12.75 18.21
N ARG A 80 51.65 12.04 17.44
CA ARG A 80 52.86 11.24 17.78
C ARG A 80 52.55 10.04 18.70
N SER A 81 53.07 8.81 18.49
CA SER A 81 53.76 8.16 17.34
C SER A 81 54.27 6.75 17.73
N ALA A 82 54.16 5.74 16.84
CA ALA A 82 55.06 4.55 16.70
C ALA A 82 54.66 3.82 15.39
N TRP A 83 55.50 3.44 14.41
CA TRP A 83 56.74 2.60 14.40
C TRP A 83 56.43 1.13 14.77
N VAL A 84 56.74 0.08 13.98
CA VAL A 84 57.64 -0.04 12.80
C VAL A 84 57.28 -1.19 11.82
N ARG A 85 57.65 -1.00 10.54
CA ARG A 85 58.11 -1.90 9.43
C ARG A 85 58.29 -3.41 9.76
N GLY A 86 58.29 -4.36 8.81
CA GLY A 86 58.37 -4.40 7.33
C GLY A 86 58.53 -5.90 6.94
N ALA A 87 58.84 -6.38 5.73
CA ALA A 87 59.07 -5.87 4.38
C ALA A 87 58.62 -7.00 3.39
N GLY A 88 58.70 -6.93 2.06
CA GLY A 88 59.40 -6.00 1.18
C GLY A 88 58.92 -6.12 -0.26
N ALA A 89 59.60 -5.42 -1.18
CA ALA A 89 59.13 -5.15 -2.53
C ALA A 89 59.73 -6.06 -3.61
N SER A 90 59.05 -6.15 -4.75
CA SER A 90 59.67 -5.80 -6.03
C SER A 90 58.61 -5.42 -7.05
N ALA A 91 58.98 -4.53 -7.98
CA ALA A 91 58.14 -4.10 -9.09
C ALA A 91 58.84 -4.41 -10.40
N SER A 92 58.10 -4.85 -11.42
CA SER A 92 58.49 -4.63 -12.81
C SER A 92 57.28 -4.62 -13.74
N THR A 93 57.34 -3.69 -14.67
CA THR A 93 56.46 -3.54 -15.84
C THR A 93 56.66 -4.65 -16.86
N SER A 94 55.63 -5.06 -17.61
CA SER A 94 55.67 -5.02 -19.09
C SER A 94 54.41 -5.54 -19.82
N SER A 95 54.08 -4.82 -20.90
CA SER A 95 53.46 -5.22 -22.18
C SER A 95 52.54 -6.45 -22.33
N VAL A 96 51.34 -6.15 -22.84
CA VAL A 96 50.48 -6.99 -23.69
C VAL A 96 51.20 -7.50 -24.94
N PRO A 97 50.98 -8.76 -25.38
CA PRO A 97 51.21 -9.19 -26.76
C PRO A 97 49.91 -9.25 -27.59
N ARG A 98 49.90 -8.60 -28.76
CA ARG A 98 48.94 -8.87 -29.85
C ARG A 98 49.65 -9.75 -30.90
N THR A 99 49.00 -10.80 -31.38
CA THR A 99 49.36 -11.45 -32.65
C THR A 99 48.43 -10.97 -33.78
N ARG A 100 48.99 -10.87 -34.99
CA ARG A 100 48.32 -10.37 -36.21
C ARG A 100 48.24 -11.49 -37.24
N HIS A 101 47.17 -11.52 -38.03
CA HIS A 101 47.10 -11.90 -39.46
C HIS A 101 45.82 -11.23 -40.04
N SER A 102 45.62 -10.97 -41.33
CA SER A 102 46.45 -10.24 -42.33
C SER A 102 45.61 -10.02 -43.61
N GLY A 103 45.66 -8.84 -44.23
CA GLY A 103 45.02 -8.52 -45.53
C GLY A 103 44.00 -7.35 -45.44
N SER A 104 44.20 -6.18 -46.06
CA SER A 104 44.21 -5.86 -47.51
C SER A 104 42.78 -5.82 -48.10
N ARG A 105 42.25 -4.77 -48.76
CA ARG A 105 42.76 -3.47 -49.27
C ARG A 105 41.57 -2.52 -49.65
N HIS A 106 41.83 -1.21 -49.75
CA HIS A 106 41.16 -0.15 -50.55
C HIS A 106 39.64 0.21 -50.43
N ARG A 107 39.39 1.54 -50.37
CA ARG A 107 38.18 2.32 -50.78
C ARG A 107 38.13 2.46 -52.34
N PRO A 108 37.10 3.04 -53.04
CA PRO A 108 36.00 3.91 -52.59
C PRO A 108 34.61 3.68 -53.25
N ALA A 109 33.72 4.68 -53.10
CA ALA A 109 32.33 4.83 -53.54
C ALA A 109 31.95 4.51 -55.02
N GLY A 110 30.66 4.25 -55.29
CA GLY A 110 30.10 4.24 -56.66
C GLY A 110 28.62 3.80 -56.78
N CYS A 111 27.84 4.53 -57.59
CA CYS A 111 26.38 4.47 -57.77
C CYS A 111 25.77 3.25 -58.52
N GLY A 112 24.55 2.83 -58.10
CA GLY A 112 23.44 2.38 -58.97
C GLY A 112 23.50 0.95 -59.58
N PRO A 113 22.45 0.48 -60.30
CA PRO A 113 21.26 1.22 -60.78
C PRO A 113 19.85 0.59 -60.55
N ARG A 114 18.83 1.47 -60.55
CA ARG A 114 17.48 1.37 -61.16
C ARG A 114 16.78 -0.01 -61.33
N GLN A 115 15.55 -0.09 -60.81
CA GLN A 115 14.37 -0.44 -61.63
C GLN A 115 13.27 0.63 -61.49
N ARG A 116 12.35 0.70 -62.47
CA ARG A 116 11.41 1.82 -62.71
C ARG A 116 9.95 1.37 -62.83
N HIS A 117 9.05 2.37 -62.73
CA HIS A 117 7.62 2.43 -63.14
C HIS A 117 6.61 1.77 -62.17
N ARG A 118 5.44 2.35 -61.84
CA ARG A 118 4.76 3.67 -62.05
C ARG A 118 3.99 4.02 -60.74
N GLY A 119 3.54 5.24 -60.41
CA GLY A 119 3.56 6.54 -61.09
C GLY A 119 2.16 7.03 -61.51
N LEU A 120 1.47 7.87 -60.71
CA LEU A 120 0.45 8.85 -61.17
C LEU A 120 0.00 9.88 -60.08
N ARG A 121 0.34 11.16 -60.32
CA ARG A 121 -0.34 12.42 -59.95
C ARG A 121 -0.79 12.72 -58.51
N ARG A 122 -0.03 13.62 -57.86
CA ARG A 122 -0.56 14.61 -56.90
C ARG A 122 -1.56 15.56 -57.58
N ARG A 123 -2.53 16.07 -56.82
CA ARG A 123 -3.28 17.30 -57.12
C ARG A 123 -3.31 18.18 -55.87
N THR A 124 -2.87 19.42 -55.99
CA THR A 124 -2.85 20.43 -54.92
C THR A 124 -4.20 21.16 -54.86
N GLY A 125 -4.66 21.55 -53.67
CA GLY A 125 -5.91 22.29 -53.48
C GLY A 125 -5.98 22.90 -52.09
N GLY A 126 -6.07 24.23 -51.99
CA GLY A 126 -5.85 25.02 -50.78
C GLY A 126 -6.75 24.68 -49.58
N GLY A 127 -6.13 24.69 -48.39
CA GLY A 127 -6.87 24.70 -47.13
C GLY A 127 -7.56 26.05 -46.92
N ARG A 128 -8.88 26.04 -46.81
CA ARG A 128 -9.65 27.18 -46.29
C ARG A 128 -9.75 27.08 -44.77
N SER A 129 -9.58 28.20 -44.11
CA SER A 129 -9.90 28.38 -42.70
C SER A 129 -11.38 28.06 -42.42
N ARG A 130 -11.65 27.42 -41.29
CA ARG A 130 -12.99 27.36 -40.67
C ARG A 130 -12.89 28.01 -39.30
N GLN A 131 -13.51 29.17 -39.15
CA GLN A 131 -13.89 29.72 -37.85
C GLN A 131 -15.11 28.94 -37.31
N PRO A 132 -15.29 28.84 -35.99
CA PRO A 132 -16.50 28.26 -35.41
C PRO A 132 -17.67 29.26 -35.54
N SER A 133 -18.77 28.83 -36.18
CA SER A 133 -20.01 29.61 -36.24
C SER A 133 -20.91 29.26 -35.06
N SER A 134 -21.26 30.27 -34.26
CA SER A 134 -22.26 30.18 -33.21
C SER A 134 -23.68 30.16 -33.78
N ALA A 135 -24.46 29.12 -33.45
CA ALA A 135 -25.90 29.03 -33.67
C ALA A 135 -26.52 28.12 -32.57
N PRO A 136 -27.78 28.35 -32.16
CA PRO A 136 -28.28 27.85 -30.88
C PRO A 136 -28.70 26.37 -30.92
N PHE A 137 -28.41 25.66 -29.83
CA PHE A 137 -28.94 24.31 -29.58
C PHE A 137 -30.41 24.36 -29.21
N ALA A 138 -31.28 23.91 -30.11
CA ALA A 138 -32.66 23.54 -29.81
C ALA A 138 -33.13 22.46 -30.78
N ASN A 139 -33.08 21.20 -30.36
CA ASN A 139 -34.32 20.55 -29.92
C ASN A 139 -34.08 19.30 -29.08
N ALA A 140 -35.02 18.99 -28.19
CA ALA A 140 -34.97 17.82 -27.34
C ALA A 140 -35.17 16.54 -28.15
N GLY A 141 -34.19 15.65 -28.14
CA GLY A 141 -34.40 14.23 -28.42
C GLY A 141 -35.08 13.59 -27.23
N SER A 142 -36.20 12.90 -27.45
CA SER A 142 -37.02 12.30 -26.39
C SER A 142 -36.24 11.25 -25.59
N SER A 143 -35.90 11.56 -24.33
CA SER A 143 -35.38 10.60 -23.36
C SER A 143 -36.49 9.63 -22.93
N ARG A 144 -36.58 8.49 -23.63
CA ARG A 144 -37.24 7.32 -23.05
C ARG A 144 -36.46 6.91 -21.80
N PRO A 145 -37.12 6.61 -20.67
CA PRO A 145 -36.44 6.02 -19.52
C PRO A 145 -35.88 4.65 -19.95
N MET A 146 -34.56 4.54 -19.98
CA MET A 146 -33.88 3.25 -20.17
C MET A 146 -34.05 2.48 -18.86
N VAL A 147 -35.01 1.56 -18.83
CA VAL A 147 -35.23 0.68 -17.68
C VAL A 147 -34.08 -0.32 -17.67
N ALA A 148 -33.29 -0.33 -16.59
CA ALA A 148 -32.18 -1.27 -16.42
C ALA A 148 -32.70 -2.62 -15.91
N SER A 149 -33.67 -3.21 -16.61
CA SER A 149 -34.29 -4.48 -16.21
C SER A 149 -33.22 -5.56 -16.05
N GLU A 150 -32.25 -5.61 -16.95
CA GLU A 150 -31.08 -6.50 -16.90
C GLU A 150 -30.26 -6.35 -15.60
N VAL A 151 -30.09 -5.14 -15.07
CA VAL A 151 -29.35 -4.91 -13.81
C VAL A 151 -30.17 -5.38 -12.61
N VAL A 152 -31.48 -5.12 -12.60
CA VAL A 152 -32.38 -5.59 -11.53
C VAL A 152 -32.53 -7.10 -11.55
N GLU A 153 -32.66 -7.70 -12.73
CA GLU A 153 -32.68 -9.17 -12.94
C GLU A 153 -31.35 -9.80 -12.49
N ALA A 154 -30.21 -9.22 -12.87
CA ALA A 154 -28.90 -9.69 -12.41
C ALA A 154 -28.76 -9.59 -10.88
N LEU A 155 -29.21 -8.49 -10.24
CA LEU A 155 -29.27 -8.38 -8.79
C LEU A 155 -30.12 -9.48 -8.14
N GLN A 156 -31.26 -9.88 -8.72
CA GLN A 156 -32.10 -10.96 -8.19
C GLN A 156 -31.42 -12.34 -8.19
N THR A 157 -30.38 -12.54 -9.02
CA THR A 157 -29.56 -13.76 -9.02
C THR A 157 -28.50 -13.76 -7.91
N LEU A 158 -28.08 -12.60 -7.43
CA LEU A 158 -27.07 -12.50 -6.37
C LEU A 158 -27.66 -12.90 -5.00
N PRO A 159 -26.90 -13.61 -4.14
CA PRO A 159 -27.35 -13.99 -2.80
C PRO A 159 -27.87 -12.82 -1.96
N CYS A 160 -27.28 -11.64 -2.15
CA CYS A 160 -27.53 -10.43 -1.38
C CYS A 160 -28.55 -9.47 -2.05
N GLY A 161 -28.70 -9.56 -3.38
CA GLY A 161 -29.47 -8.59 -4.14
C GLY A 161 -30.99 -8.69 -3.92
N ARG A 162 -31.52 -9.89 -3.66
CA ARG A 162 -32.94 -10.05 -3.27
C ARG A 162 -33.30 -9.32 -1.99
N ARG A 163 -32.41 -9.35 -0.98
CA ARG A 163 -32.63 -8.60 0.27
C ARG A 163 -32.57 -7.10 0.04
N LEU A 164 -31.59 -6.66 -0.75
CA LEU A 164 -31.42 -5.25 -1.11
C LEU A 164 -32.66 -4.68 -1.83
N LEU A 165 -33.19 -5.42 -2.81
CA LEU A 165 -34.40 -5.05 -3.56
C LEU A 165 -35.67 -5.05 -2.68
N ALA A 166 -35.77 -5.97 -1.71
CA ALA A 166 -36.87 -6.01 -0.76
C ALA A 166 -36.85 -4.78 0.17
N VAL A 167 -35.69 -4.46 0.76
CA VAL A 167 -35.53 -3.25 1.61
C VAL A 167 -35.78 -1.97 0.80
N ALA A 168 -35.36 -1.91 -0.46
CA ALA A 168 -35.58 -0.74 -1.31
C ALA A 168 -37.07 -0.40 -1.54
N GLN A 169 -38.01 -1.34 -1.38
CA GLN A 169 -39.45 -1.04 -1.53
C GLN A 169 -39.95 -0.03 -0.49
N ASP A 170 -39.42 -0.08 0.74
CA ASP A 170 -39.76 0.85 1.82
C ASP A 170 -38.86 2.12 1.82
N HIS A 171 -37.86 2.17 0.96
CA HIS A 171 -36.82 3.19 0.94
C HIS A 171 -36.58 3.73 -0.50
N PRO A 172 -37.46 4.62 -1.01
CA PRO A 172 -37.46 5.04 -2.41
C PRO A 172 -36.20 5.81 -2.87
N GLY A 173 -35.42 6.35 -1.93
CA GLY A 173 -34.15 7.04 -2.20
C GLY A 173 -32.93 6.13 -2.34
N MET A 174 -33.10 4.82 -2.54
CA MET A 174 -32.01 3.84 -2.66
C MET A 174 -31.60 3.59 -4.12
N TRP A 175 -30.32 3.80 -4.40
CA TRP A 175 -29.74 3.66 -5.73
C TRP A 175 -28.52 2.73 -5.69
N LEU A 176 -28.47 1.69 -6.52
CA LEU A 176 -27.20 1.01 -6.81
C LEU A 176 -26.36 1.95 -7.66
N VAL A 177 -25.07 2.10 -7.36
CA VAL A 177 -24.19 3.06 -8.05
C VAL A 177 -22.82 2.47 -8.42
N GLY A 178 -22.05 3.18 -9.22
CA GLY A 178 -20.61 2.98 -9.28
C GLY A 178 -20.17 1.67 -9.92
N GLY A 179 -19.18 1.03 -9.30
CA GLY A 179 -18.59 -0.20 -9.81
C GLY A 179 -19.58 -1.36 -9.86
N ALA A 180 -20.56 -1.37 -8.95
CA ALA A 180 -21.58 -2.40 -8.90
C ALA A 180 -22.47 -2.40 -10.15
N VAL A 181 -22.97 -1.22 -10.56
CA VAL A 181 -23.79 -1.09 -11.79
C VAL A 181 -22.97 -1.45 -13.02
N ARG A 182 -21.75 -0.90 -13.13
CA ARG A 182 -20.81 -1.16 -14.23
C ARG A 182 -20.54 -2.66 -14.41
N ASP A 183 -20.23 -3.35 -13.32
CA ASP A 183 -19.86 -4.77 -13.40
C ASP A 183 -21.07 -5.64 -13.78
N LEU A 184 -22.28 -5.33 -13.29
CA LEU A 184 -23.52 -6.01 -13.70
C LEU A 184 -23.84 -5.80 -15.18
N LEU A 185 -23.71 -4.58 -15.70
CA LEU A 185 -23.86 -4.27 -17.14
C LEU A 185 -22.83 -5.02 -18.02
N LEU A 186 -21.64 -5.32 -17.47
CA LEU A 186 -20.62 -6.14 -18.13
C LEU A 186 -20.82 -7.66 -17.95
N GLY A 187 -21.93 -8.10 -17.34
CA GLY A 187 -22.20 -9.51 -17.03
C GLY A 187 -21.27 -10.10 -15.97
N ARG A 188 -20.69 -9.27 -15.11
CA ARG A 188 -19.74 -9.66 -14.04
C ARG A 188 -20.42 -9.57 -12.67
N THR A 189 -20.00 -10.42 -11.75
CA THR A 189 -20.40 -10.32 -10.34
C THR A 189 -19.62 -9.19 -9.65
N PRO A 190 -20.28 -8.17 -9.06
CA PRO A 190 -19.59 -7.10 -8.34
C PRO A 190 -19.01 -7.61 -7.02
N ARG A 191 -17.86 -7.06 -6.59
CA ARG A 191 -17.20 -7.44 -5.32
C ARG A 191 -17.93 -6.91 -4.08
N GLU A 192 -18.50 -5.72 -4.19
CA GLU A 192 -19.23 -5.01 -3.15
C GLU A 192 -20.43 -4.31 -3.79
N LEU A 193 -21.53 -4.19 -3.06
CA LEU A 193 -22.72 -3.49 -3.54
C LEU A 193 -22.69 -2.06 -2.99
N ASP A 194 -22.23 -1.13 -3.83
CA ASP A 194 -22.23 0.31 -3.56
C ASP A 194 -23.66 0.86 -3.68
N ILE A 195 -24.20 1.44 -2.60
CA ILE A 195 -25.56 2.00 -2.57
C ILE A 195 -25.50 3.47 -2.16
N ALA A 196 -25.98 4.34 -3.04
CA ALA A 196 -26.24 5.73 -2.70
C ALA A 196 -27.64 5.88 -2.09
N VAL A 197 -27.75 6.67 -1.02
CA VAL A 197 -29.01 6.90 -0.28
C VAL A 197 -29.33 8.38 -0.22
N GLU A 198 -30.47 8.77 -0.77
CA GLU A 198 -31.06 10.10 -0.65
C GLU A 198 -31.78 10.24 0.69
N GLY A 199 -31.03 10.37 1.78
CA GLY A 199 -31.60 10.43 3.13
C GLY A 199 -30.61 10.04 4.22
N ASP A 200 -31.11 9.46 5.30
CA ASP A 200 -30.27 8.86 6.34
C ASP A 200 -29.89 7.43 5.96
N VAL A 201 -28.58 7.14 5.93
CA VAL A 201 -28.05 5.79 5.71
C VAL A 201 -28.32 4.86 6.90
N GLN A 202 -28.55 5.39 8.11
CA GLN A 202 -28.73 4.58 9.31
C GLN A 202 -29.99 3.70 9.25
N ASP A 203 -31.08 4.21 8.70
CA ASP A 203 -32.35 3.46 8.64
C ASP A 203 -32.26 2.32 7.62
N VAL A 204 -31.70 2.59 6.44
CA VAL A 204 -31.41 1.56 5.43
C VAL A 204 -30.43 0.51 5.98
N ALA A 205 -29.39 0.93 6.70
CA ALA A 205 -28.40 0.02 7.28
C ALA A 205 -29.03 -0.92 8.33
N ARG A 206 -29.94 -0.41 9.17
CA ARG A 206 -30.73 -1.22 10.12
C ARG A 206 -31.64 -2.22 9.40
N ALA A 207 -32.31 -1.79 8.32
CA ALA A 207 -33.24 -2.62 7.56
C ALA A 207 -32.57 -3.77 6.79
N LEU A 208 -31.34 -3.58 6.31
CA LEU A 208 -30.56 -4.64 5.64
C LEU A 208 -30.13 -5.78 6.58
N GLY A 209 -29.96 -5.49 7.88
CA GLY A 209 -29.56 -6.44 8.91
C GLY A 209 -28.11 -6.95 8.78
N GLY A 210 -27.52 -7.37 9.91
CA GLY A 210 -26.14 -7.82 10.00
C GLY A 210 -25.30 -6.98 10.96
N GLU A 211 -23.98 -7.08 10.86
CA GLU A 211 -23.05 -6.18 11.56
C GLU A 211 -23.01 -4.83 10.84
N VAL A 212 -23.50 -3.78 11.51
CA VAL A 212 -23.54 -2.41 10.97
C VAL A 212 -22.40 -1.58 11.54
N ARG A 213 -21.57 -0.99 10.68
CA ARG A 213 -20.50 -0.04 11.03
C ARG A 213 -20.87 1.34 10.48
N LEU A 214 -21.26 2.24 11.37
CA LEU A 214 -21.66 3.61 11.02
C LEU A 214 -20.47 4.58 11.07
N HIS A 215 -20.36 5.43 10.06
CA HIS A 215 -19.39 6.52 9.99
C HIS A 215 -20.12 7.86 9.82
N GLU A 216 -20.82 8.28 10.88
CA GLU A 216 -21.74 9.43 10.87
C GLU A 216 -21.14 10.71 10.27
N ARG A 217 -19.87 11.01 10.59
CA ARG A 217 -19.13 12.17 10.07
C ARG A 217 -19.05 12.22 8.53
N PHE A 218 -19.06 11.07 7.87
CA PHE A 218 -18.97 10.95 6.41
C PHE A 218 -20.30 10.62 5.74
N GLY A 219 -21.35 10.36 6.53
CA GLY A 219 -22.65 9.90 6.03
C GLY A 219 -22.58 8.53 5.36
N THR A 220 -21.71 7.63 5.83
CA THR A 220 -21.55 6.28 5.27
C THR A 220 -21.82 5.19 6.31
N ALA A 221 -22.21 4.01 5.84
CA ALA A 221 -22.42 2.82 6.65
C ALA A 221 -22.00 1.57 5.88
N THR A 222 -21.25 0.68 6.50
CA THR A 222 -20.97 -0.66 5.96
C THR A 222 -21.82 -1.67 6.70
N VAL A 223 -22.53 -2.52 5.97
CA VAL A 223 -23.32 -3.63 6.54
C VAL A 223 -22.75 -4.95 6.05
N VAL A 224 -22.40 -5.84 6.97
CA VAL A 224 -21.86 -7.18 6.66
C VAL A 224 -22.74 -8.26 7.28
N ASP A 225 -23.17 -9.21 6.45
CA ASP A 225 -23.89 -10.42 6.87
C ASP A 225 -23.41 -11.64 6.08
N GLY A 226 -22.55 -12.45 6.71
CA GLY A 226 -21.90 -13.59 6.06
C GLY A 226 -21.07 -13.16 4.84
N ALA A 227 -21.48 -13.62 3.65
CA ALA A 227 -20.86 -13.24 2.38
C ALA A 227 -21.40 -11.91 1.79
N CYS A 228 -22.44 -11.33 2.38
CA CYS A 228 -23.02 -10.08 1.91
C CYS A 228 -22.33 -8.87 2.53
N ARG A 229 -21.88 -7.95 1.66
CA ARG A 229 -21.37 -6.64 2.05
C ARG A 229 -22.08 -5.55 1.23
N PHE A 230 -22.70 -4.62 1.94
CA PHE A 230 -23.34 -3.44 1.40
C PHE A 230 -22.60 -2.21 1.92
N ASP A 231 -22.15 -1.34 1.02
CA ASP A 231 -21.51 -0.07 1.37
C ASP A 231 -22.45 1.07 1.00
N LEU A 232 -23.06 1.67 2.02
CA LEU A 232 -24.02 2.75 1.92
C LEU A 232 -23.32 4.10 2.03
N ALA A 233 -23.65 5.01 1.14
CA ALA A 233 -23.19 6.41 1.19
C ALA A 233 -24.35 7.37 0.96
N ARG A 234 -24.46 8.40 1.79
CA ARG A 234 -25.42 9.48 1.57
C ARG A 234 -25.02 10.30 0.35
N THR A 235 -25.97 10.55 -0.54
CA THR A 235 -25.79 11.36 -1.77
C THR A 235 -25.34 12.77 -1.43
N ARG A 236 -24.33 13.26 -2.17
CA ARG A 236 -23.67 14.54 -1.85
C ARG A 236 -23.03 15.22 -3.05
N ILE A 237 -22.94 16.55 -2.97
CA ILE A 237 -22.01 17.37 -3.75
C ILE A 237 -20.69 17.46 -2.98
N GLU A 238 -19.58 17.49 -3.72
CA GLU A 238 -18.25 17.78 -3.21
C GLU A 238 -17.73 19.05 -3.89
N ARG A 239 -17.31 20.03 -3.08
CA ARG A 239 -16.68 21.27 -3.53
C ARG A 239 -15.25 21.34 -3.03
N TYR A 240 -14.29 21.40 -3.95
CA TYR A 240 -12.88 21.52 -3.62
C TYR A 240 -12.51 22.99 -3.44
N PRO A 241 -12.07 23.44 -2.24
CA PRO A 241 -11.70 24.83 -2.00
C PRO A 241 -10.36 25.21 -2.66
N ALA A 242 -9.49 24.22 -2.88
CA ALA A 242 -8.24 24.31 -3.61
C ALA A 242 -7.88 22.94 -4.22
N PRO A 243 -7.05 22.87 -5.29
CA PRO A 243 -6.55 21.62 -5.88
C PRO A 243 -5.92 20.68 -4.85
N GLY A 244 -6.35 19.42 -4.80
CA GLY A 244 -5.84 18.39 -3.88
C GLY A 244 -6.31 18.51 -2.42
N ALA A 245 -7.04 19.57 -2.05
CA ALA A 245 -7.62 19.72 -0.71
C ALA A 245 -8.72 18.69 -0.42
N LEU A 246 -9.09 18.53 0.84
CA LEU A 246 -10.28 17.78 1.22
C LEU A 246 -11.54 18.56 0.76
N PRO A 247 -12.55 17.87 0.18
CA PRO A 247 -13.75 18.55 -0.29
C PRO A 247 -14.67 18.98 0.85
N GLU A 248 -15.31 20.12 0.67
CA GLU A 248 -16.50 20.53 1.42
C GLU A 248 -17.70 19.72 0.91
N VAL A 249 -18.44 19.08 1.83
CA VAL A 249 -19.54 18.17 1.51
C VAL A 249 -20.88 18.80 1.83
N THR A 250 -21.83 18.75 0.90
CA THR A 250 -23.23 19.11 1.10
C THR A 250 -24.16 18.01 0.57
N TRP A 251 -25.25 17.72 1.29
CA TRP A 251 -26.21 16.69 0.89
C TRP A 251 -27.01 17.12 -0.34
N ALA A 252 -27.18 16.22 -1.31
CA ALA A 252 -27.77 16.52 -2.61
C ALA A 252 -28.54 15.30 -3.18
N GLY A 253 -29.12 15.44 -4.36
CA GLY A 253 -29.70 14.31 -5.10
C GLY A 253 -28.64 13.41 -5.72
N VAL A 254 -29.07 12.26 -6.24
CA VAL A 254 -28.18 11.27 -6.86
C VAL A 254 -27.52 11.78 -8.14
N GLU A 255 -28.17 12.61 -8.96
CA GLU A 255 -27.59 13.17 -10.19
C GLU A 255 -26.33 14.02 -9.89
N ASP A 256 -26.35 14.76 -8.79
CA ASP A 256 -25.20 15.55 -8.33
C ASP A 256 -24.11 14.65 -7.72
N ASP A 257 -24.48 13.57 -7.03
CA ASP A 257 -23.54 12.56 -6.55
C ASP A 257 -22.80 11.84 -7.69
N LEU A 258 -23.48 11.63 -8.83
CA LEU A 258 -22.82 11.09 -10.01
C LEU A 258 -21.80 12.07 -10.61
N ARG A 259 -22.10 13.38 -10.63
CA ARG A 259 -21.24 14.40 -11.26
C ARG A 259 -19.87 14.60 -10.59
N ARG A 260 -19.76 14.31 -9.28
CA ARG A 260 -18.50 14.43 -8.54
C ARG A 260 -17.54 13.23 -8.69
N ARG A 261 -17.96 12.15 -9.37
CA ARG A 261 -17.20 10.89 -9.45
C ARG A 261 -15.93 10.99 -10.28
N ASP A 262 -15.13 9.92 -10.23
CA ASP A 262 -13.80 9.87 -10.83
C ASP A 262 -13.82 9.63 -12.35
N VAL A 263 -14.49 8.56 -12.79
CA VAL A 263 -14.59 8.16 -14.21
C VAL A 263 -16.03 7.93 -14.68
N THR A 264 -16.28 8.19 -15.96
CA THR A 264 -17.62 8.18 -16.59
C THR A 264 -18.33 6.83 -16.41
N VAL A 265 -17.61 5.72 -16.59
CA VAL A 265 -18.12 4.34 -16.42
C VAL A 265 -18.52 3.99 -14.97
N ASN A 266 -18.13 4.80 -13.98
CA ASN A 266 -18.57 4.67 -12.58
C ASN A 266 -19.67 5.70 -12.21
N ALA A 267 -20.07 6.54 -13.15
CA ALA A 267 -21.08 7.59 -12.96
C ALA A 267 -22.43 7.19 -13.57
N ILE A 268 -22.86 5.97 -13.20
CA ILE A 268 -24.14 5.34 -13.52
C ILE A 268 -24.81 4.96 -12.20
N ALA A 269 -26.12 5.17 -12.10
CA ALA A 269 -26.96 4.68 -11.01
C ALA A 269 -28.20 3.96 -11.54
N VAL A 270 -28.66 2.96 -10.79
CA VAL A 270 -29.95 2.28 -11.00
C VAL A 270 -30.75 2.36 -9.72
N SER A 271 -31.93 2.95 -9.80
CA SER A 271 -32.92 3.00 -8.72
C SER A 271 -33.33 1.58 -8.35
N LEU A 272 -33.12 1.20 -7.09
CA LEU A 272 -33.44 -0.14 -6.58
C LEU A 272 -34.96 -0.40 -6.43
N PRO A 273 -35.82 0.60 -6.12
CA PRO A 273 -37.27 0.40 -6.08
C PRO A 273 -37.92 0.14 -7.46
N ASP A 274 -37.56 0.90 -8.49
CA ASP A 274 -38.28 0.96 -9.78
C ASP A 274 -37.44 0.60 -11.04
N GLY A 275 -36.13 0.33 -10.88
CA GLY A 275 -35.24 -0.05 -11.98
C GLY A 275 -34.85 1.08 -12.95
N ARG A 276 -35.21 2.33 -12.66
CA ARG A 276 -34.85 3.50 -13.48
C ARG A 276 -33.33 3.71 -13.46
N MET A 277 -32.70 3.71 -14.64
CA MET A 277 -31.31 4.13 -14.79
C MET A 277 -31.19 5.65 -14.91
N ILE A 278 -30.15 6.21 -14.30
CA ILE A 278 -29.61 7.53 -14.61
C ILE A 278 -28.09 7.42 -14.78
N HIS A 279 -27.49 8.30 -15.60
CA HIS A 279 -26.05 8.32 -15.81
C HIS A 279 -25.61 9.70 -16.30
N VAL A 280 -24.31 9.98 -16.23
CA VAL A 280 -23.72 11.15 -16.90
C VAL A 280 -23.60 10.92 -18.41
N ASP A 281 -23.41 12.01 -19.18
CA ASP A 281 -23.16 11.93 -20.62
C ASP A 281 -21.96 11.01 -20.90
N ARG A 282 -22.01 10.29 -22.04
CA ARG A 282 -21.00 9.31 -22.48
C ARG A 282 -20.77 8.08 -21.58
N ALA A 283 -21.35 7.97 -20.39
CA ALA A 283 -21.06 6.87 -19.47
C ALA A 283 -21.26 5.46 -20.06
N LEU A 284 -22.33 5.27 -20.84
CA LEU A 284 -22.61 4.00 -21.53
C LEU A 284 -21.74 3.81 -22.79
N GLU A 285 -21.48 4.89 -23.54
CA GLU A 285 -20.62 4.87 -24.72
C GLU A 285 -19.16 4.51 -24.37
N ASP A 286 -18.64 5.09 -23.28
CA ASP A 286 -17.31 4.79 -22.74
C ASP A 286 -17.26 3.37 -22.15
N LEU A 287 -18.36 2.85 -21.61
CA LEU A 287 -18.46 1.48 -21.11
C LEU A 287 -18.37 0.46 -22.25
N ASP A 288 -19.14 0.67 -23.32
CA ASP A 288 -19.10 -0.15 -24.54
C ASP A 288 -17.73 -0.07 -25.22
N ALA A 289 -17.13 1.12 -25.28
CA ALA A 289 -15.78 1.34 -25.79
C ALA A 289 -14.65 0.83 -24.87
N ARG A 290 -14.98 0.36 -23.65
CA ARG A 290 -14.04 -0.06 -22.60
C ARG A 290 -12.98 1.00 -22.29
N MET A 291 -13.44 2.25 -22.17
CA MET A 291 -12.62 3.43 -21.97
C MET A 291 -12.78 3.99 -20.54
N LEU A 292 -11.69 4.51 -19.97
CA LEU A 292 -11.70 5.26 -18.72
C LEU A 292 -11.46 6.75 -19.02
N ASP A 293 -12.55 7.51 -19.10
CA ASP A 293 -12.53 8.97 -19.22
C ASP A 293 -12.99 9.64 -17.91
N VAL A 294 -12.58 10.90 -17.68
CA VAL A 294 -12.98 11.68 -16.50
C VAL A 294 -14.20 12.55 -16.80
N LEU A 295 -14.97 12.87 -15.76
CA LEU A 295 -16.22 13.64 -15.92
C LEU A 295 -16.01 15.12 -16.28
N HIS A 296 -14.83 15.69 -15.97
CA HIS A 296 -14.50 17.09 -16.24
C HIS A 296 -12.98 17.29 -16.30
N ALA A 297 -12.51 18.29 -17.07
CA ALA A 297 -11.09 18.54 -17.30
C ALA A 297 -10.27 18.94 -16.05
N ALA A 298 -10.95 19.36 -14.97
CA ALA A 298 -10.32 19.65 -13.68
C ALA A 298 -10.21 18.41 -12.76
N SER A 299 -10.81 17.26 -13.10
CA SER A 299 -10.95 16.08 -12.23
C SER A 299 -9.63 15.67 -11.53
N LEU A 300 -8.53 15.56 -12.28
CA LEU A 300 -7.22 15.19 -11.71
C LEU A 300 -6.53 16.31 -10.94
N GLN A 301 -6.89 17.57 -11.19
CA GLN A 301 -6.36 18.74 -10.47
C GLN A 301 -7.08 18.92 -9.14
N ASP A 302 -8.41 18.78 -9.13
CA ASP A 302 -9.24 18.79 -7.94
C ASP A 302 -8.82 17.67 -6.98
N ASP A 303 -8.57 16.47 -7.51
CA ASP A 303 -8.05 15.35 -6.72
C ASP A 303 -7.01 14.48 -7.46
N PRO A 304 -5.70 14.74 -7.26
CA PRO A 304 -4.60 13.96 -7.83
C PRO A 304 -4.61 12.47 -7.46
N THR A 305 -5.29 12.07 -6.37
CA THR A 305 -5.41 10.63 -6.02
C THR A 305 -6.21 9.84 -7.05
N ARG A 306 -7.02 10.50 -7.89
CA ARG A 306 -7.75 9.89 -9.00
C ARG A 306 -6.82 9.21 -10.02
N VAL A 307 -5.56 9.62 -10.15
CA VAL A 307 -4.58 8.92 -11.02
C VAL A 307 -4.35 7.48 -10.54
N TRP A 308 -4.25 7.26 -9.22
CA TRP A 308 -4.13 5.92 -8.64
C TRP A 308 -5.39 5.08 -8.84
N ARG A 309 -6.56 5.70 -8.66
CA ARG A 309 -7.86 5.05 -8.89
C ARG A 309 -8.04 4.64 -10.35
N ILE A 310 -7.67 5.50 -11.30
CA ILE A 310 -7.73 5.23 -12.74
C ILE A 310 -6.75 4.09 -13.12
N ALA A 311 -5.52 4.11 -12.61
CA ALA A 311 -4.56 3.01 -12.82
C ALA A 311 -5.08 1.67 -12.26
N ARG A 312 -5.67 1.69 -11.04
CA ARG A 312 -6.34 0.54 -10.42
C ARG A 312 -7.48 0.01 -11.30
N TYR A 313 -8.33 0.88 -11.85
CA TYR A 313 -9.41 0.47 -12.75
C TYR A 313 -8.89 -0.05 -14.09
N ALA A 314 -7.86 0.57 -14.67
CA ALA A 314 -7.27 0.13 -15.93
C ALA A 314 -6.73 -1.30 -15.82
N ALA A 315 -5.93 -1.57 -14.77
CA ALA A 315 -5.41 -2.90 -14.47
C ALA A 315 -6.52 -3.91 -14.14
N ARG A 316 -7.50 -3.55 -13.30
CA ARG A 316 -8.58 -4.46 -12.87
C ARG A 316 -9.58 -4.81 -13.98
N LEU A 317 -9.92 -3.84 -14.84
CA LEU A 317 -10.97 -4.00 -15.85
C LEU A 317 -10.43 -4.40 -17.24
N GLY A 318 -9.15 -4.15 -17.51
CA GLY A 318 -8.55 -4.23 -18.85
C GLY A 318 -9.00 -3.09 -19.76
N PHE A 319 -9.39 -1.95 -19.19
CA PHE A 319 -9.92 -0.80 -19.92
C PHE A 319 -8.80 0.16 -20.34
N THR A 320 -8.99 0.83 -21.47
CA THR A 320 -8.02 1.81 -21.98
C THR A 320 -8.32 3.20 -21.42
N VAL A 321 -7.35 3.84 -20.77
CA VAL A 321 -7.51 5.23 -20.31
C VAL A 321 -7.71 6.16 -21.52
N ALA A 322 -8.51 7.22 -21.41
CA ALA A 322 -8.72 8.17 -22.49
C ALA A 322 -7.43 8.97 -22.82
N PRO A 323 -7.19 9.38 -24.08
CA PRO A 323 -5.99 10.15 -24.45
C PRO A 323 -5.86 11.48 -23.71
N GLU A 324 -6.98 12.16 -23.46
CA GLU A 324 -7.03 13.42 -22.73
C GLU A 324 -6.68 13.25 -21.25
N VAL A 325 -7.17 12.17 -20.61
CA VAL A 325 -6.80 11.80 -19.24
C VAL A 325 -5.30 11.50 -19.11
N ARG A 326 -4.70 10.84 -20.11
CA ARG A 326 -3.24 10.66 -20.18
C ARG A 326 -2.50 12.01 -20.23
N LEU A 327 -2.96 12.94 -21.06
CA LEU A 327 -2.37 14.28 -21.18
C LEU A 327 -2.49 15.06 -19.86
N GLN A 328 -3.63 14.99 -19.18
CA GLN A 328 -3.85 15.64 -17.89
C GLN A 328 -2.98 15.02 -16.79
N ALA A 329 -2.88 13.69 -16.72
CA ALA A 329 -2.04 13.00 -15.74
C ALA A 329 -0.53 13.28 -15.94
N ALA A 330 -0.07 13.37 -17.19
CA ALA A 330 1.32 13.71 -17.51
C ALA A 330 1.69 15.17 -17.16
N ASN A 331 0.73 16.10 -17.28
CA ASN A 331 0.90 17.51 -16.91
C ASN A 331 0.58 17.82 -15.43
N LEU A 332 0.15 16.81 -14.67
CA LEU A 332 -0.16 16.97 -13.25
C LEU A 332 1.13 17.30 -12.50
N GLY A 333 1.08 18.31 -11.63
CA GLY A 333 2.18 18.60 -10.71
C GLY A 333 2.13 17.68 -9.48
N ARG A 334 3.21 17.65 -8.68
CA ARG A 334 3.26 16.87 -7.42
C ARG A 334 2.13 17.20 -6.43
N GLY A 335 1.53 18.39 -6.54
CA GLY A 335 0.30 18.78 -5.84
C GLY A 335 0.48 18.96 -4.33
N GLU A 336 -0.60 19.35 -3.66
CA GLU A 336 -0.67 19.49 -2.20
C GLU A 336 -1.40 18.30 -1.54
N VAL A 337 -1.34 17.11 -2.16
CA VAL A 337 -1.94 15.90 -1.57
C VAL A 337 -1.03 15.35 -0.48
N SER A 338 -1.57 15.27 0.73
CA SER A 338 -0.92 14.63 1.89
C SER A 338 -0.51 13.18 1.56
N GLY A 339 0.73 12.81 1.88
CA GLY A 339 1.26 11.47 1.60
C GLY A 339 0.41 10.33 2.15
N GLU A 340 -0.25 10.49 3.31
CA GLU A 340 -1.20 9.51 3.87
C GLU A 340 -2.34 9.13 2.89
N ARG A 341 -2.88 10.10 2.12
CA ARG A 341 -3.91 9.82 1.10
C ARG A 341 -3.35 8.97 -0.05
N ILE A 342 -2.12 9.25 -0.48
CA ILE A 342 -1.40 8.46 -1.50
C ILE A 342 -1.09 7.06 -0.93
N GLY A 343 -0.70 6.96 0.34
CA GLY A 343 -0.44 5.69 1.03
C GLY A 343 -1.68 4.81 1.13
N ASN A 344 -2.87 5.39 1.30
CA ASN A 344 -4.14 4.66 1.25
C ASN A 344 -4.42 4.11 -0.16
N GLU A 345 -4.22 4.90 -1.21
CA GLU A 345 -4.35 4.38 -2.59
C GLU A 345 -3.28 3.33 -2.94
N LEU A 346 -2.05 3.44 -2.42
CA LEU A 346 -1.00 2.43 -2.57
C LEU A 346 -1.39 1.11 -1.87
N ARG A 347 -1.94 1.16 -0.64
CA ARG A 347 -2.46 -0.05 0.04
C ARG A 347 -3.57 -0.71 -0.77
N LEU A 348 -4.48 0.08 -1.33
CA LEU A 348 -5.52 -0.42 -2.22
C LEU A 348 -4.95 -1.03 -3.51
N ALA A 349 -3.89 -0.45 -4.09
CA ALA A 349 -3.17 -1.02 -5.24
C ALA A 349 -2.49 -2.36 -4.91
N LEU A 350 -1.82 -2.46 -3.75
CA LEU A 350 -1.20 -3.70 -3.26
C LEU A 350 -2.22 -4.82 -2.98
N ALA A 351 -3.46 -4.46 -2.67
CA ALA A 351 -4.58 -5.39 -2.48
C ALA A 351 -5.21 -5.89 -3.80
N GLU A 352 -4.80 -5.39 -4.98
CA GLU A 352 -5.28 -5.95 -6.25
C GLU A 352 -4.67 -7.33 -6.56
N PRO A 353 -5.33 -8.13 -7.43
CA PRO A 353 -4.79 -9.42 -7.88
C PRO A 353 -3.44 -9.31 -8.60
N ASP A 354 -3.25 -8.31 -9.48
CA ASP A 354 -1.94 -7.95 -10.05
C ASP A 354 -1.60 -6.49 -9.72
N PRO A 355 -0.91 -6.22 -8.59
CA PRO A 355 -0.43 -4.88 -8.25
C PRO A 355 0.60 -4.35 -9.23
N CYS A 356 1.40 -5.22 -9.86
CA CYS A 356 2.41 -4.80 -10.84
C CYS A 356 1.76 -4.15 -12.05
N SER A 357 0.63 -4.68 -12.52
CA SER A 357 -0.16 -4.04 -13.58
C SER A 357 -0.64 -2.65 -13.17
N VAL A 358 -1.02 -2.43 -11.90
CA VAL A 358 -1.38 -1.09 -11.39
C VAL A 358 -0.18 -0.15 -11.45
N PHE A 359 1.01 -0.61 -11.04
CA PHE A 359 2.23 0.20 -11.07
C PHE A 359 2.69 0.52 -12.50
N GLU A 360 2.58 -0.42 -13.45
CA GLU A 360 2.87 -0.19 -14.87
C GLU A 360 1.91 0.85 -15.48
N GLN A 361 0.62 0.82 -15.12
CA GLN A 361 -0.34 1.85 -15.51
C GLN A 361 0.03 3.21 -14.87
N LEU A 362 0.48 3.24 -13.62
CA LEU A 362 0.95 4.48 -12.98
C LEU A 362 2.18 5.08 -13.67
N GLU A 363 3.19 4.28 -14.00
CA GLU A 363 4.36 4.73 -14.77
C GLU A 363 3.95 5.30 -16.14
N ALA A 364 3.00 4.65 -16.83
CA ALA A 364 2.51 5.08 -18.13
C ALA A 364 1.63 6.36 -18.08
N LEU A 365 0.90 6.59 -16.99
CA LEU A 365 0.05 7.77 -16.81
C LEU A 365 0.80 8.98 -16.23
N CYS A 366 1.68 8.74 -15.27
CA CYS A 366 2.26 9.80 -14.43
C CYS A 366 3.66 9.38 -13.91
N PRO A 367 4.71 9.44 -14.75
CA PRO A 367 6.02 8.83 -14.45
C PRO A 367 6.70 9.29 -13.15
N TRP A 368 6.34 10.46 -12.62
CA TRP A 368 6.93 11.02 -11.41
C TRP A 368 6.24 10.56 -10.11
N VAL A 369 5.10 9.86 -10.20
CA VAL A 369 4.25 9.47 -9.05
C VAL A 369 4.87 8.34 -8.22
N LEU A 370 5.66 7.48 -8.87
CA LEU A 370 6.50 6.48 -8.22
C LEU A 370 7.91 7.06 -8.03
N PRO A 371 8.61 6.72 -6.93
CA PRO A 371 9.94 7.25 -6.66
C PRO A 371 11.00 6.63 -7.58
N GLU A 372 12.12 7.33 -7.75
CA GLU A 372 13.26 6.84 -8.53
C GLU A 372 13.79 5.50 -7.97
N GLY A 373 14.02 4.54 -8.87
CA GLY A 373 14.44 3.18 -8.51
C GLY A 373 13.32 2.24 -8.10
N PHE A 374 12.06 2.69 -8.03
CA PHE A 374 10.91 1.79 -7.89
C PHE A 374 10.77 0.93 -9.16
N ALA A 375 10.55 -0.37 -9.00
CA ALA A 375 10.30 -1.28 -10.11
C ALA A 375 8.83 -1.72 -10.11
N ALA A 376 8.04 -1.26 -11.09
CA ALA A 376 6.64 -1.64 -11.21
C ALA A 376 6.42 -3.17 -11.31
N ARG A 377 7.26 -3.89 -12.08
CA ARG A 377 7.23 -5.35 -12.19
C ARG A 377 8.61 -5.97 -11.87
N PRO A 378 8.93 -6.19 -10.59
CA PRO A 378 10.24 -6.71 -10.17
C PRO A 378 10.35 -8.22 -10.42
N ALA A 379 11.46 -8.64 -11.07
CA ALA A 379 11.69 -10.02 -11.49
C ALA A 379 11.52 -11.13 -10.42
N PRO A 380 11.98 -11.00 -9.15
CA PRO A 380 11.86 -12.09 -8.17
C PRO A 380 10.44 -12.31 -7.64
N LEU A 381 9.50 -11.38 -7.87
CA LEU A 381 8.23 -11.37 -7.14
C LEU A 381 7.33 -12.57 -7.44
N ALA A 382 7.29 -13.06 -8.68
CA ALA A 382 6.45 -14.21 -9.03
C ALA A 382 6.86 -15.46 -8.22
N ALA A 383 8.15 -15.81 -8.26
CA ALA A 383 8.71 -16.92 -7.49
C ALA A 383 8.60 -16.69 -5.96
N ALA A 384 8.70 -15.45 -5.51
CA ALA A 384 8.52 -15.13 -4.09
C ALA A 384 7.08 -15.38 -3.61
N LEU A 385 6.07 -14.98 -4.40
CA LEU A 385 4.66 -15.20 -4.06
C LEU A 385 4.22 -16.66 -4.16
N GLU A 386 4.91 -17.49 -4.96
CA GLU A 386 4.70 -18.95 -4.99
C GLU A 386 5.20 -19.66 -3.71
N VAL A 387 6.20 -19.08 -3.03
CA VAL A 387 6.83 -19.67 -1.83
C VAL A 387 6.37 -18.98 -0.54
N LEU A 388 5.77 -17.79 -0.63
CA LEU A 388 5.23 -17.06 0.51
C LEU A 388 4.08 -17.87 1.17
N PRO A 389 4.19 -18.22 2.48
CA PRO A 389 3.16 -19.00 3.16
C PRO A 389 1.95 -18.14 3.51
N ALA A 390 0.86 -18.80 3.93
CA ALA A 390 -0.41 -18.14 4.26
C ALA A 390 -0.34 -17.14 5.43
N ASP A 391 0.68 -17.22 6.29
CA ASP A 391 0.94 -16.26 7.38
C ASP A 391 1.87 -15.10 6.98
N GLY A 392 2.43 -15.12 5.75
CA GLY A 392 3.26 -14.05 5.21
C GLY A 392 2.47 -12.87 4.64
N ARG A 393 3.02 -11.66 4.76
CA ARG A 393 2.37 -10.43 4.28
C ARG A 393 2.61 -10.22 2.78
N ARG A 394 1.67 -10.67 1.94
CA ARG A 394 1.70 -10.48 0.47
C ARG A 394 1.91 -9.02 0.07
N ASP A 395 1.17 -8.11 0.69
CA ASP A 395 1.22 -6.67 0.42
C ASP A 395 2.62 -6.09 0.68
N LEU A 396 3.23 -6.44 1.81
CA LEU A 396 4.59 -6.01 2.14
C LEU A 396 5.66 -6.72 1.28
N THR A 397 5.44 -7.97 0.88
CA THR A 397 6.32 -8.72 -0.03
C THR A 397 6.38 -8.06 -1.41
N VAL A 398 5.23 -7.69 -1.98
CA VAL A 398 5.15 -6.94 -3.25
C VAL A 398 5.88 -5.61 -3.12
N LEU A 399 5.60 -4.85 -2.05
CA LEU A 399 6.21 -3.53 -1.83
C LEU A 399 7.73 -3.62 -1.63
N ALA A 400 8.22 -4.65 -0.93
CA ALA A 400 9.65 -4.92 -0.75
C ALA A 400 10.34 -5.30 -2.07
N ALA A 401 9.68 -6.08 -2.93
CA ALA A 401 10.20 -6.40 -4.26
C ALA A 401 10.32 -5.14 -5.15
N CYS A 402 9.27 -4.31 -5.16
CA CYS A 402 9.24 -3.08 -5.96
C CYS A 402 10.22 -2.02 -5.47
N THR A 403 10.47 -1.95 -4.15
CA THR A 403 11.44 -1.01 -3.54
C THR A 403 12.87 -1.55 -3.48
N GLY A 404 13.10 -2.83 -3.84
CA GLY A 404 14.42 -3.48 -3.88
C GLY A 404 15.55 -2.68 -4.55
N PRO A 405 15.33 -2.11 -5.76
CA PRO A 405 16.37 -1.35 -6.46
C PRO A 405 16.55 0.10 -5.95
N MET A 406 15.71 0.58 -5.03
CA MET A 406 15.80 1.93 -4.49
C MET A 406 16.96 2.09 -3.50
N ASP A 407 17.36 3.34 -3.24
CA ASP A 407 18.12 3.67 -2.04
C ASP A 407 17.29 3.42 -0.76
N LEU A 408 17.94 2.94 0.31
CA LEU A 408 17.26 2.60 1.57
C LEU A 408 16.69 3.82 2.29
N ASP A 409 17.43 4.92 2.31
CA ASP A 409 17.02 6.12 3.05
C ASP A 409 16.00 6.93 2.24
N ALA A 410 16.02 6.82 0.91
CA ALA A 410 14.91 7.23 0.04
C ALA A 410 13.64 6.39 0.29
N ALA A 411 13.75 5.06 0.26
CA ALA A 411 12.61 4.16 0.50
C ALA A 411 12.00 4.34 1.89
N ARG A 412 12.82 4.45 2.95
CA ARG A 412 12.35 4.68 4.33
C ARG A 412 11.54 5.97 4.44
N ARG A 413 12.08 7.08 3.91
CA ARG A 413 11.40 8.40 3.94
C ARG A 413 10.10 8.37 3.15
N TRP A 414 10.09 7.78 1.96
CA TRP A 414 8.89 7.66 1.14
C TRP A 414 7.79 6.87 1.86
N LEU A 415 8.11 5.70 2.45
CA LEU A 415 7.13 4.93 3.23
C LEU A 415 6.64 5.67 4.48
N GLU A 416 7.48 6.50 5.09
CA GLU A 416 7.10 7.37 6.22
C GLU A 416 6.17 8.51 5.81
N GLU A 417 6.46 9.19 4.70
CA GLU A 417 5.60 10.22 4.10
C GLU A 417 4.22 9.65 3.70
N LEU A 418 4.18 8.40 3.21
CA LEU A 418 2.96 7.65 2.93
C LEU A 418 2.24 7.11 4.17
N GLY A 419 2.75 7.37 5.38
CA GLY A 419 2.12 6.98 6.63
C GLY A 419 2.09 5.47 6.89
N PHE A 420 3.10 4.72 6.44
CA PHE A 420 3.27 3.32 6.85
C PHE A 420 3.77 3.24 8.30
N ALA A 421 3.21 2.30 9.06
CA ALA A 421 3.60 2.03 10.44
C ALA A 421 5.04 1.52 10.50
N ALA A 422 5.78 1.86 11.57
CA ALA A 422 7.19 1.49 11.71
C ALA A 422 7.43 -0.01 11.49
N SER A 423 6.58 -0.89 12.04
CA SER A 423 6.64 -2.33 11.85
C SER A 423 6.53 -2.78 10.38
N ASP A 424 5.63 -2.18 9.60
CA ASP A 424 5.49 -2.50 8.18
C ASP A 424 6.72 -1.99 7.39
N ARG A 425 7.24 -0.82 7.76
CA ARG A 425 8.46 -0.25 7.15
C ARG A 425 9.69 -1.12 7.42
N ASP A 426 9.84 -1.61 8.64
CA ASP A 426 10.98 -2.47 9.02
C ASP A 426 10.95 -3.80 8.25
N VAL A 427 9.77 -4.43 8.09
CA VAL A 427 9.60 -5.62 7.23
C VAL A 427 9.98 -5.32 5.78
N VAL A 428 9.44 -4.24 5.19
CA VAL A 428 9.70 -3.88 3.77
C VAL A 428 11.17 -3.56 3.52
N LEU A 429 11.82 -2.81 4.43
CA LEU A 429 13.22 -2.40 4.28
C LEU A 429 14.21 -3.55 4.54
N ALA A 430 13.88 -4.48 5.44
CA ALA A 430 14.64 -5.72 5.59
C ALA A 430 14.48 -6.58 4.32
N ALA A 431 13.25 -6.88 3.91
CA ALA A 431 12.97 -7.77 2.79
C ALA A 431 13.54 -7.25 1.45
N SER A 432 13.51 -5.94 1.21
CA SER A 432 14.08 -5.32 -0.01
C SER A 432 15.61 -5.47 -0.13
N ARG A 433 16.33 -5.62 0.98
CA ARG A 433 17.79 -5.90 1.00
C ARG A 433 18.13 -7.38 0.86
N TRP A 434 17.25 -8.24 1.37
CA TRP A 434 17.44 -9.69 1.41
C TRP A 434 17.26 -10.40 0.06
N VAL A 435 16.76 -9.69 -0.96
CA VAL A 435 16.84 -10.08 -2.39
C VAL A 435 18.26 -10.56 -2.78
N THR A 436 19.30 -10.06 -2.10
CA THR A 436 20.68 -10.51 -2.30
C THR A 436 20.91 -12.00 -2.05
N GLY A 437 20.18 -12.65 -1.12
CA GLY A 437 19.96 -14.10 -0.96
C GLY A 437 21.15 -15.09 -1.03
N ALA A 438 22.40 -14.60 -1.10
CA ALA A 438 23.55 -15.43 -1.44
C ALA A 438 23.92 -16.48 -0.39
N PRO A 439 23.87 -16.20 0.94
CA PRO A 439 24.10 -17.23 1.95
C PRO A 439 23.06 -18.35 1.87
N LEU A 440 21.78 -18.00 1.65
CA LEU A 440 20.68 -18.96 1.55
C LEU A 440 20.82 -19.86 0.33
N ARG A 441 21.21 -19.30 -0.83
CA ARG A 441 21.46 -20.08 -2.06
C ARG A 441 22.77 -20.90 -2.04
N ALA A 442 23.71 -20.55 -1.16
CA ALA A 442 24.95 -21.30 -0.96
C ALA A 442 24.83 -22.40 0.11
N ALA A 443 23.77 -22.39 0.91
CA ALA A 443 23.53 -23.37 1.96
C ALA A 443 23.32 -24.79 1.40
N THR A 444 23.95 -25.76 2.04
CA THR A 444 23.94 -27.18 1.66
C THR A 444 23.29 -28.07 2.72
N SER A 445 23.37 -27.70 4.00
CA SER A 445 22.70 -28.40 5.12
C SER A 445 21.45 -27.66 5.62
N ALA A 446 20.59 -28.35 6.36
CA ALA A 446 19.41 -27.74 6.98
C ALA A 446 19.81 -26.69 8.04
N SER A 447 20.86 -26.95 8.81
CA SER A 447 21.45 -25.98 9.74
C SER A 447 22.02 -24.74 9.02
N GLU A 448 22.65 -24.89 7.86
CA GLU A 448 23.09 -23.75 7.05
C GLU A 448 21.93 -22.91 6.54
N ILE A 449 20.85 -23.54 6.06
CA ILE A 449 19.63 -22.86 5.59
C ILE A 449 19.00 -22.06 6.75
N ALA A 450 18.81 -22.70 7.91
CA ALA A 450 18.21 -22.05 9.07
C ALA A 450 19.05 -20.88 9.61
N ARG A 451 20.38 -21.04 9.68
CA ARG A 451 21.29 -19.94 10.03
C ARG A 451 21.28 -18.83 8.97
N ALA A 452 21.22 -19.18 7.69
CA ALA A 452 21.16 -18.22 6.59
C ALA A 452 19.84 -17.42 6.56
N ALA A 453 18.75 -17.94 7.12
CA ALA A 453 17.46 -17.24 7.28
C ALA A 453 17.25 -16.60 8.66
N ALA A 454 18.18 -16.80 9.61
CA ALA A 454 17.98 -16.41 11.01
C ALA A 454 17.81 -14.89 11.17
N GLY A 455 16.71 -14.49 11.82
CA GLY A 455 16.38 -13.08 12.07
C GLY A 455 15.83 -12.31 10.85
N ALA A 456 15.69 -12.96 9.69
CA ALA A 456 15.00 -12.38 8.54
C ALA A 456 13.47 -12.45 8.73
N PRO A 457 12.69 -11.45 8.29
CA PRO A 457 11.23 -11.60 8.17
C PRO A 457 10.90 -12.59 7.06
N ILE A 458 9.73 -13.21 7.07
CA ILE A 458 9.42 -14.30 6.13
C ILE A 458 9.35 -13.83 4.67
N GLU A 459 8.93 -12.58 4.47
CA GLU A 459 8.89 -11.88 3.19
C GLU A 459 10.31 -11.74 2.58
N ALA A 460 11.35 -11.60 3.42
CA ALA A 460 12.73 -11.56 2.99
C ALA A 460 13.22 -12.91 2.45
N VAL A 461 12.86 -14.01 3.13
CA VAL A 461 13.24 -15.37 2.73
C VAL A 461 12.49 -15.76 1.45
N ALA A 462 11.19 -15.46 1.37
CA ALA A 462 10.40 -15.64 0.15
C ALA A 462 11.02 -14.89 -1.05
N LEU A 463 11.45 -13.64 -0.87
CA LEU A 463 12.11 -12.85 -1.93
C LEU A 463 13.50 -13.32 -2.33
N ALA A 464 14.23 -14.01 -1.44
CA ALA A 464 15.49 -14.66 -1.79
C ALA A 464 15.28 -15.84 -2.77
N GLY A 465 14.13 -16.51 -2.64
CA GLY A 465 13.60 -17.51 -3.57
C GLY A 465 14.41 -18.82 -3.67
N GLY A 466 13.92 -19.70 -4.54
CA GLY A 466 14.55 -20.99 -4.82
C GLY A 466 14.28 -22.08 -3.78
N GLU A 467 14.93 -23.23 -3.97
CA GLU A 467 14.70 -24.46 -3.19
C GLU A 467 14.96 -24.26 -1.69
N GLN A 468 16.05 -23.60 -1.32
CA GLN A 468 16.41 -23.40 0.10
C GLN A 468 15.46 -22.43 0.84
N ALA A 469 14.90 -21.44 0.13
CA ALA A 469 13.83 -20.60 0.70
C ALA A 469 12.57 -21.42 0.96
N ARG A 470 12.16 -22.24 -0.02
CA ARG A 470 11.01 -23.15 0.14
C ARG A 470 11.21 -24.11 1.29
N ARG A 471 12.35 -24.79 1.33
CA ARG A 471 12.69 -25.74 2.39
C ARG A 471 12.69 -25.10 3.78
N TRP A 472 13.20 -23.87 3.91
CA TRP A 472 13.10 -23.15 5.17
C TRP A 472 11.64 -22.89 5.57
N ILE A 473 10.82 -22.42 4.63
CA ILE A 473 9.41 -22.04 4.86
C ILE A 473 8.52 -23.26 5.14
N GLU A 474 8.74 -24.38 4.47
CA GLU A 474 7.87 -25.57 4.55
C GLU A 474 8.33 -26.57 5.63
N GLU A 475 9.63 -26.70 5.90
CA GLU A 475 10.19 -27.74 6.78
C GLU A 475 10.86 -27.19 8.05
N LEU A 476 11.68 -26.14 7.93
CA LEU A 476 12.70 -25.83 8.97
C LEU A 476 12.30 -24.70 9.95
N ARG A 477 11.48 -23.74 9.52
CA ARG A 477 11.14 -22.51 10.29
C ARG A 477 10.52 -22.77 11.67
N ASP A 478 9.82 -23.89 11.82
CA ASP A 478 9.06 -24.25 13.01
C ASP A 478 9.72 -25.35 13.85
N VAL A 479 10.91 -25.82 13.45
CA VAL A 479 11.72 -26.73 14.28
C VAL A 479 12.15 -26.02 15.56
N ARG A 480 11.81 -26.60 16.70
CA ARG A 480 12.19 -26.14 18.04
C ARG A 480 12.93 -27.26 18.79
N LEU A 481 13.71 -26.85 19.79
CA LEU A 481 14.28 -27.78 20.77
C LEU A 481 13.22 -28.18 21.79
N ASP A 482 13.33 -29.40 22.27
CA ASP A 482 12.57 -29.94 23.40
C ASP A 482 13.28 -29.61 24.74
N ILE A 483 14.52 -29.14 24.68
CA ILE A 483 15.28 -28.55 25.79
C ILE A 483 15.31 -27.01 25.75
N THR A 484 15.50 -26.42 26.93
CA THR A 484 15.63 -24.98 27.15
C THR A 484 16.90 -24.65 27.93
N GLY A 485 17.26 -23.37 28.01
CA GLY A 485 18.37 -22.93 28.86
C GLY A 485 18.16 -23.24 30.36
N ALA A 486 16.91 -23.38 30.81
CA ALA A 486 16.60 -23.76 32.19
C ALA A 486 16.97 -25.24 32.47
N ASP A 487 16.80 -26.12 31.48
CA ASP A 487 17.17 -27.54 31.59
C ASP A 487 18.69 -27.72 31.72
N LEU A 488 19.46 -26.94 30.95
CA LEU A 488 20.92 -26.92 31.05
C LEU A 488 21.42 -26.40 32.39
N VAL A 489 20.78 -25.36 32.94
CA VAL A 489 21.10 -24.85 34.28
C VAL A 489 20.73 -25.88 35.36
N ALA A 490 19.61 -26.59 35.23
CA ALA A 490 19.23 -27.68 36.14
C ALA A 490 20.22 -28.86 36.07
N ALA A 491 20.79 -29.13 34.89
CA ALA A 491 21.86 -30.11 34.68
C ALA A 491 23.27 -29.61 35.07
N GLY A 492 23.39 -28.41 35.67
CA GLY A 492 24.64 -27.89 36.24
C GLY A 492 25.47 -26.99 35.33
N VAL A 493 24.99 -26.63 34.13
CA VAL A 493 25.68 -25.66 33.26
C VAL A 493 25.54 -24.24 33.83
N ALA A 494 26.65 -23.57 34.07
CA ALA A 494 26.65 -22.21 34.62
C ALA A 494 25.93 -21.21 33.67
N PRO A 495 25.09 -20.29 34.19
CA PRO A 495 24.43 -19.26 33.38
C PRO A 495 25.42 -18.36 32.65
N GLY A 496 25.24 -18.21 31.33
CA GLY A 496 26.08 -17.33 30.49
C GLY A 496 25.84 -17.53 28.99
N PRO A 497 26.56 -16.79 28.12
CA PRO A 497 26.42 -16.87 26.65
C PRO A 497 26.57 -18.29 26.09
N GLN A 498 27.44 -19.08 26.72
CA GLN A 498 27.66 -20.52 26.45
C GLN A 498 26.39 -21.38 26.43
N LEU A 499 25.31 -20.97 27.12
CA LEU A 499 24.01 -21.66 27.02
C LEU A 499 23.41 -21.50 25.62
N GLY A 500 23.46 -20.29 25.05
CA GLY A 500 22.98 -20.02 23.69
C GLY A 500 23.81 -20.75 22.64
N GLU A 501 25.13 -20.79 22.82
CA GLU A 501 26.04 -21.54 21.93
C GLU A 501 25.78 -23.06 21.95
N ARG A 502 25.54 -23.64 23.13
CA ARG A 502 25.17 -25.05 23.28
C ARG A 502 23.81 -25.34 22.65
N LEU A 503 22.79 -24.52 22.93
CA LEU A 503 21.47 -24.68 22.32
C LEU A 503 21.52 -24.51 20.80
N GLN A 504 22.28 -23.57 20.25
CA GLN A 504 22.43 -23.42 18.80
C GLN A 504 23.10 -24.65 18.17
N ARG A 505 24.15 -25.22 18.80
CA ARG A 505 24.79 -26.45 18.32
C ARG A 505 23.81 -27.63 18.27
N VAL A 506 22.96 -27.76 19.29
CA VAL A 506 21.94 -28.81 19.37
C VAL A 506 20.84 -28.58 18.33
N LEU A 507 20.41 -27.33 18.12
CA LEU A 507 19.45 -26.97 17.08
C LEU A 507 20.00 -27.28 15.69
N ASP A 508 21.26 -26.94 15.43
CA ASP A 508 21.94 -27.27 14.17
C ASP A 508 21.99 -28.79 13.96
N ALA A 509 22.27 -29.58 15.01
CA ALA A 509 22.24 -31.03 14.95
C ALA A 509 20.82 -31.61 14.73
N LYS A 510 19.79 -31.05 15.38
CA LYS A 510 18.37 -31.47 15.21
C LYS A 510 17.89 -31.18 13.79
N LEU A 511 18.19 -30.00 13.27
CA LEU A 511 17.89 -29.61 11.88
C LEU A 511 18.55 -30.53 10.86
N ASP A 512 19.80 -30.93 11.10
CA ASP A 512 20.52 -31.87 10.25
C ASP A 512 20.16 -33.35 10.51
N GLY A 513 19.14 -33.64 11.34
CA GLY A 513 18.65 -35.00 11.63
C GLY A 513 19.58 -35.87 12.47
N ARG A 514 20.53 -35.27 13.21
CA ARG A 514 21.56 -35.96 14.00
C ARG A 514 21.19 -36.24 15.46
N VAL A 515 20.16 -35.56 15.99
CA VAL A 515 19.61 -35.79 17.34
C VAL A 515 18.09 -35.74 17.29
N MET A 516 17.42 -36.62 18.04
CA MET A 516 15.96 -36.78 18.01
C MET A 516 15.37 -36.82 19.41
N GLY A 517 14.71 -35.73 19.79
CA GLY A 517 13.98 -35.64 21.05
C GLY A 517 14.85 -35.24 22.25
N ARG A 518 14.17 -34.98 23.37
CA ARG A 518 14.73 -34.33 24.55
C ARG A 518 15.97 -34.98 25.18
N GLU A 519 16.10 -36.31 25.14
CA GLU A 519 17.24 -37.01 25.75
C GLU A 519 18.52 -36.83 24.92
N ASP A 520 18.48 -37.12 23.62
CA ASP A 520 19.58 -36.86 22.67
C ASP A 520 20.02 -35.39 22.68
N GLU A 521 19.04 -34.47 22.68
CA GLU A 521 19.29 -33.04 22.74
C GLU A 521 20.06 -32.65 24.00
N LEU A 522 19.67 -33.18 25.17
CA LEU A 522 20.32 -32.87 26.44
C LEU A 522 21.74 -33.46 26.51
N ALA A 523 21.93 -34.71 26.07
CA ALA A 523 23.23 -35.37 26.04
C ALA A 523 24.23 -34.60 25.14
N LEU A 524 23.82 -34.21 23.93
CA LEU A 524 24.62 -33.37 23.05
C LEU A 524 24.87 -31.98 23.64
N ALA A 525 23.88 -31.39 24.31
CA ALA A 525 24.02 -30.08 24.94
C ALA A 525 25.02 -30.06 26.10
N LEU A 526 25.13 -31.17 26.85
CA LEU A 526 26.09 -31.35 27.94
C LEU A 526 27.49 -31.67 27.41
N GLY A 527 27.59 -32.35 26.26
CA GLY A 527 28.84 -32.78 25.63
C GLY A 527 29.14 -34.27 25.83
N GLU A 528 28.11 -35.07 26.08
CA GLU A 528 28.21 -36.52 26.32
C GLU A 528 28.18 -37.33 25.01
N ALA A 529 27.80 -36.69 23.89
CA ALA A 529 27.58 -37.33 22.58
C ALA A 529 28.78 -37.28 21.61
N ASP A 530 29.95 -36.77 22.03
CA ASP A 530 31.19 -36.72 21.23
C ASP A 530 32.19 -37.85 21.63
N ALA A 531 31.68 -39.00 22.11
CA ALA A 531 32.47 -40.13 22.65
C ALA A 531 32.40 -41.40 21.78
#